data_AF-A0A6J0C9A4-F1
#
_entry.id   AF-A0A6J0C9A4-F1
#
_cell.length_a   1.000
_cell.length_b   1.000
_cell.length_c   1.000
_cell.angle_alpha   90.00
_cell.angle_beta   90.00
_cell.angle_gamma   90.00
#
_symmetry.space_group_name_H-M   'P 1'
#
loop_
_entity.id
_entity.type
_entity.pdbx_description
1 polymer ?
#
loop_
_entity_poly.entity_id
_entity_poly.type
_entity_poly.pdbx_seq_one_letter_code
_entity_poly.pdbx_strand_id
1 'polypeptide(L)'
;MAEHNSKNENDDMLEIKVEPAVQSYTEVEHGYAEFENSNLIPSTADVGALNLWTSKATSCLITQYKKYRSMVGQTTRMKSLREMFEMVSLEMQKYGFYFSAQKCENKWRVLERKYKNLVYREKLKKPGRMRHYGHWEHKIALDEIFNERKRKMYLDDNDYSPPGASNKFTLILPKPGGDSCNNTVEANRPQPVEDPLAGATVNSQSAKESDESEDLRTCLTVMFEKFLARMDKNFITQQQNKERRHKEKMAIRQSELELQKKLFKLKEQKMALKKSQLLAAAQHVHLNME
;
A
#
# COMPACT_ATOMS: atom_id res chain seq x y z
N MET A 1 77.64 -0.28 7.25
CA MET A 1 77.59 1.20 7.15
C MET A 1 76.23 1.62 7.70
N ALA A 2 76.17 1.84 9.01
CA ALA A 2 75.94 3.14 9.71
C ALA A 2 74.44 3.36 9.96
N GLU A 3 73.86 3.07 11.14
CA GLU A 3 73.94 3.71 12.49
C GLU A 3 73.49 5.18 12.57
N HIS A 4 72.50 5.40 13.47
CA HIS A 4 72.15 6.58 14.28
C HIS A 4 72.01 7.98 13.64
N ASN A 5 70.93 8.72 13.95
CA ASN A 5 70.89 9.63 15.12
C ASN A 5 69.58 10.44 15.23
N SER A 6 69.08 10.57 16.46
CA SER A 6 67.99 11.46 16.91
C SER A 6 68.46 12.91 17.08
N LYS A 7 67.51 13.87 16.98
CA LYS A 7 67.27 15.04 17.88
C LYS A 7 66.60 16.19 17.12
N ASN A 8 65.44 16.66 17.60
CA ASN A 8 65.36 17.99 18.23
C ASN A 8 63.95 18.26 18.80
N GLU A 9 63.97 18.63 20.08
CA GLU A 9 62.92 19.29 20.87
C GLU A 9 62.83 20.79 20.50
N ASN A 10 61.72 21.41 20.92
CA ASN A 10 61.43 22.84 21.23
C ASN A 10 59.89 22.94 21.18
N ASP A 11 59.08 22.95 22.24
CA ASP A 11 59.02 23.77 23.46
C ASP A 11 59.13 25.29 23.22
N ASP A 12 58.03 25.98 23.55
CA ASP A 12 57.79 27.44 23.69
C ASP A 12 56.25 27.62 23.52
N MET A 13 55.41 27.47 24.54
CA MET A 13 55.17 28.37 25.68
C MET A 13 55.02 29.83 25.23
N LEU A 14 53.80 30.39 25.29
CA LEU A 14 53.40 31.82 25.35
C LEU A 14 51.87 31.85 25.14
N GLU A 15 50.99 32.55 25.85
CA GLU A 15 51.03 33.37 27.05
C GLU A 15 49.55 33.62 27.40
N ILE A 16 49.19 33.44 28.67
CA ILE A 16 47.83 33.64 29.19
C ILE A 16 47.57 35.15 29.30
N LYS A 17 46.54 35.66 28.63
CA LYS A 17 46.05 37.03 28.83
C LYS A 17 44.69 37.01 29.54
N VAL A 18 44.73 37.37 30.82
CA VAL A 18 43.62 37.43 31.77
C VAL A 18 43.16 38.89 31.93
N GLU A 19 41.84 39.07 31.80
CA GLU A 19 40.98 40.13 32.39
C GLU A 19 41.02 41.58 31.86
N PRO A 20 39.93 42.40 32.04
CA PRO A 20 39.04 42.42 33.21
C PRO A 20 37.52 42.38 33.00
N ALA A 21 36.87 41.91 34.07
CA ALA A 21 35.45 41.98 34.37
C ALA A 21 34.88 43.41 34.33
N VAL A 22 33.68 43.54 33.76
CA VAL A 22 32.72 44.57 34.14
C VAL A 22 31.38 43.90 34.41
N GLN A 23 31.05 43.83 35.70
CA GLN A 23 29.70 43.59 36.21
C GLN A 23 28.77 44.73 35.78
N SER A 24 27.61 44.37 35.24
CA SER A 24 26.45 45.27 35.16
C SER A 24 25.22 44.47 35.56
N TYR A 25 24.78 44.72 36.80
CA TYR A 25 23.53 44.29 37.39
C TYR A 25 22.33 44.93 36.66
N THR A 26 21.32 44.13 36.32
CA THR A 26 19.91 44.52 36.46
C THR A 26 19.10 43.28 36.81
N GLU A 27 18.72 43.17 38.08
CA GLU A 27 17.57 42.38 38.52
C GLU A 27 16.29 43.04 38.00
N VAL A 28 15.48 42.27 37.29
CA VAL A 28 14.01 42.41 37.38
C VAL A 28 13.45 40.99 37.34
N GLU A 29 13.21 40.43 38.52
CA GLU A 29 12.28 39.31 38.67
C GLU A 29 10.92 39.73 38.10
N HIS A 30 10.31 38.92 37.25
CA HIS A 30 8.87 38.63 37.21
C HIS A 30 8.71 37.29 36.49
N GLY A 31 8.35 36.26 37.26
CA GLY A 31 8.32 34.88 36.79
C GLY A 31 7.23 34.59 35.76
N TYR A 32 7.54 33.66 34.86
CA TYR A 32 6.67 32.53 34.57
C TYR A 32 7.48 31.38 33.98
N ALA A 33 7.02 30.17 34.25
CA ALA A 33 7.69 28.90 34.08
C ALA A 33 8.07 28.54 32.63
N GLU A 34 9.32 28.08 32.46
CA GLU A 34 9.66 26.72 32.00
C GLU A 34 8.78 26.12 30.89
N PHE A 35 9.25 26.21 29.64
CA PHE A 35 9.37 25.06 28.72
C PHE A 35 10.33 25.43 27.59
N GLU A 36 11.54 24.90 27.64
CA GLU A 36 12.57 25.07 26.60
C GLU A 36 12.08 24.48 25.27
N ASN A 37 11.84 25.35 24.29
CA ASN A 37 11.61 24.95 22.91
C ASN A 37 12.94 25.15 22.15
N SER A 38 13.79 24.13 22.21
CA SER A 38 15.09 24.05 21.53
C SER A 38 14.92 23.89 20.01
N ASN A 39 14.42 24.95 19.36
CA ASN A 39 14.51 25.15 17.91
C ASN A 39 15.71 26.05 17.56
N LEU A 40 16.89 25.73 18.09
CA LEU A 40 18.15 26.34 17.62
C LEU A 40 18.48 25.74 16.26
N ILE A 41 17.93 26.36 15.21
CA ILE A 41 18.33 26.12 13.83
C ILE A 41 19.79 26.59 13.70
N PRO A 42 20.75 25.76 13.28
CA PRO A 42 22.11 26.20 13.01
C PRO A 42 22.11 27.28 11.94
N SER A 43 22.47 28.52 12.31
CA SER A 43 22.46 29.73 11.49
C SER A 43 23.44 29.71 10.29
N THR A 44 24.07 28.56 10.00
CA THR A 44 25.16 28.43 9.03
C THR A 44 24.86 27.47 7.87
N ALA A 45 23.71 26.80 7.85
CA ALA A 45 23.33 25.90 6.77
C ALA A 45 22.34 26.57 5.81
N ASP A 46 22.63 26.49 4.51
CA ASP A 46 21.74 26.90 3.42
C ASP A 46 20.33 26.29 3.61
N VAL A 47 19.38 27.14 4.04
CA VAL A 47 18.00 26.78 4.38
C VAL A 47 17.27 26.16 3.18
N GLY A 48 17.74 26.46 1.96
CA GLY A 48 17.24 25.85 0.72
C GLY A 48 17.58 24.37 0.58
N ALA A 49 18.82 23.99 0.93
CA ALA A 49 19.29 22.61 0.84
C ALA A 49 18.63 21.68 1.87
N LEU A 50 18.31 22.18 3.07
CA LEU A 50 17.68 21.41 4.15
C LEU A 50 16.24 20.98 3.84
N ASN A 51 15.56 21.68 2.93
CA ASN A 51 14.18 21.42 2.53
C ASN A 51 14.05 20.56 1.26
N LEU A 52 15.15 20.02 0.74
CA LEU A 52 15.15 19.22 -0.48
C LEU A 52 14.94 17.72 -0.18
N TRP A 53 14.00 17.10 -0.89
CA TRP A 53 13.76 15.66 -0.79
C TRP A 53 14.86 14.85 -1.50
N THR A 54 15.95 14.61 -0.79
CA THR A 54 16.98 13.66 -1.23
C THR A 54 16.49 12.21 -1.10
N SER A 55 17.20 11.27 -1.75
CA SER A 55 16.95 9.83 -1.58
C SER A 55 17.09 9.43 -0.10
N LYS A 56 18.09 9.96 0.61
CA LYS A 56 18.29 9.73 2.06
C LYS A 56 17.11 10.25 2.89
N ALA A 57 16.64 11.47 2.64
CA ALA A 57 15.47 12.04 3.32
C ALA A 57 14.20 11.21 3.08
N THR A 58 14.02 10.75 1.84
CA THR A 58 12.86 9.93 1.45
C THR A 58 12.91 8.55 2.11
N SER A 59 14.08 7.91 2.14
CA SER A 59 14.30 6.65 2.88
C SER A 59 14.04 6.82 4.37
N CYS A 60 14.52 7.91 4.98
CA CYS A 60 14.27 8.23 6.39
C CYS A 60 12.76 8.32 6.68
N LEU A 61 12.01 9.07 5.85
CA LEU A 61 10.56 9.19 5.97
C LEU A 61 9.87 7.82 5.93
N ILE A 62 10.27 6.94 4.99
CA ILE A 62 9.68 5.61 4.86
C ILE A 62 9.95 4.74 6.08
N THR A 63 11.18 4.76 6.59
CA THR A 63 11.57 4.01 7.80
C THR A 63 10.81 4.49 9.03
N GLN A 64 10.72 5.80 9.25
CA GLN A 64 9.99 6.34 10.39
C GLN A 64 8.49 6.08 10.28
N TYR A 65 7.91 6.24 9.08
CA TYR A 65 6.51 5.88 8.86
C TYR A 65 6.25 4.42 9.23
N LYS A 66 7.07 3.47 8.76
CA LYS A 66 6.92 2.05 9.08
C LYS A 66 6.95 1.79 10.59
N LYS A 67 7.88 2.46 11.30
CA LYS A 67 8.04 2.35 12.76
C LYS A 67 6.81 2.87 13.51
N TYR A 68 6.36 4.09 13.23
CA TYR A 68 5.26 4.71 13.98
C TYR A 68 3.88 4.23 13.54
N ARG A 69 3.71 3.75 12.31
CA ARG A 69 2.41 3.34 11.78
C ARG A 69 1.74 2.20 12.56
N SER A 70 2.52 1.27 13.13
CA SER A 70 2.00 0.20 13.99
C SER A 70 1.58 0.72 15.37
N MET A 71 2.23 1.78 15.87
CA MET A 71 1.97 2.37 17.18
C MET A 71 0.75 3.31 17.21
N VAL A 72 0.31 3.80 16.04
CA VAL A 72 -0.89 4.65 15.93
C VAL A 72 -2.12 3.90 16.43
N GLY A 73 -2.80 4.44 17.43
CA GLY A 73 -3.99 3.85 18.05
C GLY A 73 -3.70 2.76 19.09
N GLN A 74 -2.44 2.32 19.23
CA GLN A 74 -2.04 1.36 20.28
C GLN A 74 -1.52 2.06 21.54
N THR A 75 -0.90 3.22 21.39
CA THR A 75 -0.29 3.97 22.51
C THR A 75 -1.00 5.31 22.70
N THR A 76 -1.20 5.74 23.95
CA THR A 76 -1.83 7.03 24.33
C THR A 76 -1.11 8.25 23.75
N ARG A 77 0.14 8.10 23.30
CA ARG A 77 0.96 9.17 22.71
C ARG A 77 0.58 9.51 21.27
N MET A 78 -0.08 8.60 20.53
CA MET A 78 -0.40 8.78 19.11
C MET A 78 -1.81 8.24 18.79
N LYS A 79 -2.82 9.08 18.94
CA LYS A 79 -4.23 8.74 18.71
C LYS A 79 -4.60 8.85 17.24
N SER A 80 -3.89 9.67 16.45
CA SER A 80 -4.22 9.92 15.04
C SER A 80 -3.03 9.82 14.09
N LEU A 81 -3.33 9.67 12.78
CA LEU A 81 -2.33 9.75 11.71
C LEU A 81 -1.67 11.13 11.63
N ARG A 82 -2.39 12.19 12.02
CA ARG A 82 -1.87 13.56 12.03
C ARG A 82 -0.74 13.68 13.05
N GLU A 83 -0.98 13.23 14.28
CA GLU A 83 0.04 13.19 15.34
C GLU A 83 1.21 12.30 14.91
N MET A 84 0.96 11.16 14.25
CA MET A 84 2.02 10.29 13.70
C MET A 84 2.99 11.06 12.81
N PHE A 85 2.48 11.93 11.93
CA PHE A 85 3.33 12.76 11.09
C PHE A 85 4.04 13.88 11.85
N GLU A 86 3.50 14.36 12.97
CA GLU A 86 4.20 15.28 13.88
C GLU A 86 5.42 14.59 14.50
N MET A 87 5.26 13.38 15.04
CA MET A 87 6.42 12.61 15.54
C MET A 87 7.42 12.27 14.45
N VAL A 88 6.95 11.87 13.26
CA VAL A 88 7.85 11.61 12.13
C VAL A 88 8.65 12.86 11.77
N SER A 89 8.03 14.05 11.79
CA SER A 89 8.74 15.30 11.50
C SER A 89 9.84 15.60 12.52
N LEU A 90 9.57 15.40 13.81
CA LEU A 90 10.56 15.56 14.88
C LEU A 90 11.71 14.55 14.75
N GLU A 91 11.40 13.30 14.42
CA GLU A 91 12.44 12.30 14.19
C GLU A 91 13.27 12.63 12.96
N MET A 92 12.66 13.10 11.86
CA MET A 92 13.40 13.53 10.67
C MET A 92 14.38 14.67 10.97
N GLN A 93 14.00 15.61 11.85
CA GLN A 93 14.88 16.69 12.28
C GLN A 93 16.13 16.18 12.99
N LYS A 94 16.03 15.11 13.80
CA LYS A 94 17.19 14.46 14.44
C LYS A 94 18.21 13.91 13.44
N TYR A 95 17.75 13.55 12.24
CA TYR A 95 18.62 13.10 11.14
C TYR A 95 19.10 14.26 10.25
N GLY A 96 18.86 15.51 10.64
CA GLY A 96 19.23 16.70 9.89
C GLY A 96 18.26 17.06 8.76
N PHE A 97 17.05 16.50 8.74
CA PHE A 97 16.03 16.78 7.73
C PHE A 97 14.88 17.59 8.33
N TYR A 98 14.79 18.87 7.97
CA TYR A 98 13.82 19.80 8.55
C TYR A 98 12.55 19.89 7.69
N PHE A 99 11.69 18.89 7.80
CA PHE A 99 10.38 18.89 7.15
C PHE A 99 9.27 19.04 8.18
N SER A 100 8.26 19.86 7.88
CA SER A 100 7.04 19.91 8.70
C SER A 100 6.22 18.63 8.54
N ALA A 101 5.41 18.30 9.54
CA ALA A 101 4.48 17.17 9.51
C ALA A 101 3.64 17.13 8.21
N GLN A 102 3.14 18.29 7.78
CA GLN A 102 2.36 18.41 6.54
C GLN A 102 3.19 18.09 5.28
N LYS A 103 4.46 18.50 5.23
CA LYS A 103 5.37 18.16 4.12
C LYS A 103 5.66 16.65 4.09
N CYS A 104 5.89 16.03 5.25
CA CYS A 104 6.07 14.59 5.38
C CYS A 104 4.85 13.82 4.89
N GLU A 105 3.65 14.23 5.31
CA GLU A 105 2.39 13.63 4.88
C GLU A 105 2.19 13.75 3.36
N ASN A 106 2.38 14.94 2.79
CA ASN A 106 2.22 15.17 1.36
C ASN A 106 3.20 14.32 0.54
N LYS A 107 4.47 14.27 0.96
CA LYS A 107 5.48 13.41 0.35
C LYS A 107 5.08 11.94 0.43
N TRP A 108 4.58 11.49 1.59
CA TRP A 108 4.11 10.13 1.79
C TRP A 108 2.96 9.77 0.83
N ARG A 109 1.95 10.64 0.70
CA ARG A 109 0.84 10.43 -0.26
C ARG A 109 1.33 10.32 -1.71
N VAL A 110 2.33 11.12 -2.09
CA VAL A 110 2.95 11.03 -3.44
C VAL A 110 3.64 9.68 -3.64
N LEU A 111 4.42 9.22 -2.66
CA LEU A 111 5.08 7.90 -2.70
C LEU A 111 4.06 6.78 -2.81
N GLU A 112 3.00 6.81 -1.99
CA GLU A 112 1.93 5.82 -2.00
C GLU A 112 1.22 5.77 -3.37
N ARG A 113 0.86 6.93 -3.94
CA ARG A 113 0.23 6.99 -5.26
C ARG A 113 1.15 6.42 -6.34
N LYS A 114 2.43 6.80 -6.34
CA LYS A 114 3.42 6.29 -7.28
C LYS A 114 3.58 4.76 -7.16
N TYR A 115 3.65 4.24 -5.93
CA TYR A 115 3.70 2.81 -5.66
C TYR A 115 2.46 2.07 -6.16
N LYS A 116 1.25 2.53 -5.82
CA LYS A 116 0.00 1.92 -6.27
C LYS A 116 -0.10 1.88 -7.80
N ASN A 117 0.31 2.97 -8.47
CA ASN A 117 0.35 3.02 -9.92
C ASN A 117 1.36 2.02 -10.51
N LEU A 118 2.54 1.87 -9.90
CA LEU A 118 3.52 0.87 -10.34
C LEU A 118 2.98 -0.54 -10.18
N VAL A 119 2.42 -0.88 -9.01
CA VAL A 119 1.84 -2.21 -8.74
C VAL A 119 0.65 -2.50 -9.66
N TYR A 120 -0.24 -1.52 -9.88
CA TYR A 120 -1.38 -1.67 -10.78
C TYR A 120 -0.91 -1.95 -12.21
N ARG A 121 0.05 -1.18 -12.71
CA ARG A 121 0.65 -1.40 -14.04
C ARG A 121 1.37 -2.73 -14.14
N GLU A 122 2.03 -3.18 -13.07
CA GLU A 122 2.68 -4.49 -12.99
C GLU A 122 1.65 -5.63 -13.09
N LYS A 123 0.50 -5.51 -12.42
CA LYS A 123 -0.62 -6.47 -12.52
C LYS A 123 -1.33 -6.47 -13.87
N LEU A 124 -1.43 -5.31 -14.52
CA LEU A 124 -2.05 -5.16 -15.84
C LEU A 124 -1.16 -5.66 -16.99
N LYS A 125 0.08 -6.07 -16.72
CA LYS A 125 0.98 -6.58 -17.77
C LYS A 125 0.34 -7.79 -18.45
N LYS A 126 0.01 -7.62 -19.74
CA LYS A 126 -0.20 -8.74 -20.65
C LYS A 126 1.15 -9.48 -20.79
N PRO A 127 1.19 -10.83 -20.81
CA PRO A 127 2.42 -11.62 -20.72
C PRO A 127 3.55 -11.33 -21.72
N GLY A 128 3.36 -10.49 -22.75
CA GLY A 128 4.33 -10.30 -23.84
C GLY A 128 4.91 -8.90 -24.02
N ARG A 129 4.50 -7.86 -23.26
CA ARG A 129 5.05 -6.49 -23.44
C ARG A 129 5.70 -6.00 -22.16
N MET A 130 6.93 -6.47 -21.94
CA MET A 130 7.70 -6.14 -20.76
C MET A 130 8.28 -4.72 -20.87
N ARG A 131 7.51 -3.71 -20.47
CA ARG A 131 8.13 -2.42 -20.08
C ARG A 131 8.77 -2.61 -18.71
N HIS A 132 10.10 -2.69 -18.69
CA HIS A 132 10.88 -2.51 -17.48
C HIS A 132 10.70 -1.05 -17.04
N TYR A 133 9.83 -0.83 -16.06
CA TYR A 133 9.90 0.41 -15.28
C TYR A 133 11.17 0.25 -14.47
N GLY A 134 12.17 1.10 -14.75
CA GLY A 134 13.50 1.02 -14.17
C GLY A 134 13.47 0.87 -12.65
N HIS A 135 14.61 0.44 -12.10
CA HIS A 135 14.77 0.27 -10.66
C HIS A 135 14.28 1.52 -9.92
N TRP A 136 13.20 1.38 -9.15
CA TRP A 136 12.74 2.44 -8.26
C TRP A 136 13.29 2.15 -6.87
N GLU A 137 14.24 2.97 -6.45
CA GLU A 137 15.04 2.82 -5.21
C GLU A 137 14.20 2.49 -3.96
N HIS A 138 13.04 3.11 -3.81
CA HIS A 138 12.18 2.93 -2.64
C HIS A 138 11.08 1.87 -2.84
N LYS A 139 11.05 1.16 -3.98
CA LYS A 139 10.03 0.14 -4.26
C LYS A 139 10.05 -0.95 -3.20
N ILE A 140 11.24 -1.46 -2.86
CA ILE A 140 11.41 -2.59 -1.92
C ILE A 140 10.89 -2.21 -0.53
N ALA A 141 11.26 -1.03 -0.03
CA ALA A 141 10.82 -0.55 1.27
C ALA A 141 9.29 -0.34 1.34
N LEU A 142 8.67 0.12 0.24
CA LEU A 142 7.22 0.28 0.16
C LEU A 142 6.50 -1.06 -0.05
N ASP A 143 7.10 -2.00 -0.79
CA ASP A 143 6.60 -3.36 -0.91
C ASP A 143 6.50 -4.03 0.46
N GLU A 144 7.47 -3.82 1.34
CA GLU A 144 7.41 -4.33 2.71
C GLU A 144 6.20 -3.76 3.49
N ILE A 145 5.98 -2.45 3.43
CA ILE A 145 4.88 -1.79 4.15
C ILE A 145 3.49 -2.20 3.60
N PHE A 146 3.35 -2.31 2.27
CA PHE A 146 2.06 -2.55 1.63
C PHE A 146 1.75 -4.04 1.37
N ASN A 147 2.75 -4.92 1.26
CA ASN A 147 2.51 -6.37 1.12
C ASN A 147 2.31 -7.05 2.48
N GLU A 148 2.88 -6.54 3.57
CA GLU A 148 2.60 -7.05 4.93
C GLU A 148 1.10 -6.97 5.24
N ARG A 149 0.44 -5.87 4.83
CA ARG A 149 -1.03 -5.72 4.97
C ARG A 149 -1.82 -6.79 4.22
N LYS A 150 -1.36 -7.23 3.04
CA LYS A 150 -2.02 -8.31 2.30
C LYS A 150 -1.77 -9.68 2.93
N ARG A 151 -0.59 -9.91 3.53
CA ARG A 151 -0.32 -11.16 4.26
C ARG A 151 -1.15 -11.26 5.52
N LYS A 152 -1.28 -10.18 6.29
CA LYS A 152 -2.06 -10.17 7.53
C LYS A 152 -3.55 -10.46 7.29
N MET A 153 -4.12 -10.00 6.16
CA MET A 153 -5.49 -10.34 5.78
C MET A 153 -5.71 -11.84 5.51
N TYR A 154 -4.70 -12.59 5.10
CA TYR A 154 -4.83 -14.03 4.80
C TYR A 154 -4.42 -14.94 5.97
N LEU A 155 -3.90 -14.37 7.06
CA LEU A 155 -3.50 -15.11 8.25
C LEU A 155 -4.57 -15.09 9.36
N ASP A 156 -5.56 -14.20 9.26
CA ASP A 156 -6.68 -14.07 10.22
C ASP A 156 -7.86 -15.00 9.91
N ASP A 157 -7.96 -15.52 8.67
CA ASP A 157 -9.07 -16.39 8.23
C ASP A 157 -8.89 -17.88 8.59
N ASN A 158 -8.01 -18.22 9.54
CA ASN A 158 -7.82 -19.63 9.94
C ASN A 158 -8.64 -20.07 11.17
N ASP A 159 -9.57 -19.23 11.64
CA ASP A 159 -10.65 -19.68 12.51
C ASP A 159 -11.78 -20.28 11.67
N TYR A 160 -11.65 -21.59 11.51
CA TYR A 160 -12.65 -22.54 11.04
C TYR A 160 -14.07 -22.18 11.53
N SER A 161 -14.87 -21.54 10.68
CA SER A 161 -16.33 -21.50 10.87
C SER A 161 -16.95 -22.76 10.23
N PRO A 162 -17.76 -23.55 10.96
CA PRO A 162 -18.36 -24.79 10.43
C PRO A 162 -19.34 -24.50 9.27
N PRO A 163 -19.51 -25.44 8.32
CA PRO A 163 -20.42 -25.27 7.20
C PRO A 163 -21.86 -25.49 7.68
N GLY A 164 -22.56 -24.42 8.02
CA GLY A 164 -23.92 -24.53 8.53
C GLY A 164 -24.62 -23.21 8.78
N ALA A 165 -24.60 -22.28 7.83
CA ALA A 165 -25.49 -21.12 7.89
C ALA A 165 -25.98 -20.74 6.49
N SER A 166 -27.26 -21.05 6.29
CA SER A 166 -28.09 -20.69 5.15
C SER A 166 -28.09 -19.17 4.93
N ASN A 167 -27.45 -18.73 3.85
CA ASN A 167 -27.57 -17.36 3.37
C ASN A 167 -28.90 -17.20 2.64
N LYS A 168 -29.87 -16.62 3.35
CA LYS A 168 -31.14 -16.17 2.79
C LYS A 168 -30.86 -14.96 1.91
N PHE A 169 -31.01 -15.12 0.60
CA PHE A 169 -31.04 -14.01 -0.35
C PHE A 169 -32.23 -13.09 0.02
N THR A 170 -31.93 -11.88 0.48
CA THR A 170 -32.93 -10.82 0.66
C THR A 170 -33.26 -10.26 -0.72
N LEU A 171 -34.30 -10.81 -1.35
CA LEU A 171 -34.99 -10.14 -2.44
C LEU A 171 -35.61 -8.85 -1.87
N ILE A 172 -35.16 -7.69 -2.35
CA ILE A 172 -35.79 -6.41 -2.05
C ILE A 172 -37.08 -6.35 -2.88
N LEU A 173 -38.22 -6.51 -2.21
CA LEU A 173 -39.57 -6.33 -2.76
C LEU A 173 -40.14 -5.02 -2.18
N PRO A 174 -40.59 -4.05 -2.99
CA PRO A 174 -41.24 -2.85 -2.48
C PRO A 174 -42.65 -3.18 -1.97
N LYS A 175 -42.91 -2.85 -0.70
CA LYS A 175 -44.21 -2.98 -0.03
C LYS A 175 -45.01 -1.68 -0.18
N PRO A 176 -46.22 -1.70 -0.74
CA PRO A 176 -47.17 -0.61 -0.57
C PRO A 176 -47.92 -0.77 0.76
N GLY A 177 -48.07 0.34 1.49
CA GLY A 177 -48.82 0.45 2.74
C GLY A 177 -50.20 1.08 2.53
N GLY A 178 -51.10 0.79 3.49
CA GLY A 178 -52.49 1.24 3.60
C GLY A 178 -53.40 0.04 3.87
N ASP A 179 -54.27 -0.05 4.88
CA ASP A 179 -54.91 0.97 5.71
C ASP A 179 -55.43 0.34 7.03
N SER A 180 -55.58 1.14 8.09
CA SER A 180 -56.79 1.10 8.94
C SER A 180 -56.90 2.37 9.81
N CYS A 181 -58.15 2.74 10.06
CA CYS A 181 -58.74 4.07 10.24
C CYS A 181 -58.85 4.59 11.69
N ASN A 182 -59.01 5.92 11.86
CA ASN A 182 -60.24 6.55 12.40
C ASN A 182 -60.18 8.11 12.43
N ASN A 183 -61.20 8.70 11.78
CA ASN A 183 -61.89 10.02 11.84
C ASN A 183 -61.32 11.17 12.71
N THR A 184 -61.42 12.47 12.35
CA THR A 184 -62.69 13.23 12.16
C THR A 184 -62.44 14.68 11.60
N VAL A 185 -63.44 15.22 10.87
CA VAL A 185 -63.84 16.64 10.64
C VAL A 185 -63.32 17.46 9.42
N GLU A 186 -64.29 17.70 8.51
CA GLU A 186 -64.66 18.87 7.67
C GLU A 186 -63.81 19.48 6.49
N ALA A 187 -64.52 19.50 5.35
CA ALA A 187 -64.77 20.61 4.42
C ALA A 187 -63.63 21.20 3.54
N ASN A 188 -63.55 20.72 2.29
CA ASN A 188 -63.80 21.47 1.03
C ASN A 188 -63.12 20.77 -0.19
N ARG A 189 -63.85 20.70 -1.31
CA ARG A 189 -63.42 20.25 -2.66
C ARG A 189 -63.35 21.49 -3.59
N PRO A 190 -62.81 21.48 -4.83
CA PRO A 190 -62.03 20.46 -5.56
C PRO A 190 -60.77 20.99 -6.28
N GLN A 191 -59.86 20.10 -6.72
CA GLN A 191 -59.33 19.97 -8.10
C GLN A 191 -58.04 19.11 -8.12
N PRO A 192 -57.99 18.03 -8.93
CA PRO A 192 -56.77 17.31 -9.25
C PRO A 192 -56.09 17.91 -10.48
N VAL A 193 -54.82 18.27 -10.33
CA VAL A 193 -53.91 18.58 -11.43
C VAL A 193 -53.48 17.27 -12.10
N GLU A 194 -53.93 17.06 -13.33
CA GLU A 194 -53.52 15.98 -14.22
C GLU A 194 -52.03 16.12 -14.56
N ASP A 195 -51.30 15.01 -14.42
CA ASP A 195 -49.90 14.82 -14.79
C ASP A 195 -49.79 14.68 -16.33
N PRO A 196 -49.08 15.56 -17.05
CA PRO A 196 -49.11 15.63 -18.51
C PRO A 196 -48.14 14.65 -19.18
N LEU A 197 -48.15 13.37 -18.80
CA LEU A 197 -47.27 12.36 -19.39
C LEU A 197 -48.00 11.07 -19.83
N ALA A 198 -49.20 11.20 -20.40
CA ALA A 198 -49.82 10.11 -21.15
C ALA A 198 -50.71 10.68 -22.27
N GLY A 199 -50.14 10.90 -23.45
CA GLY A 199 -50.94 11.25 -24.63
C GLY A 199 -50.11 11.66 -25.84
N ALA A 200 -49.77 10.70 -26.70
CA ALA A 200 -49.47 10.96 -28.11
C ALA A 200 -49.81 9.73 -28.96
N THR A 201 -51.10 9.46 -29.12
CA THR A 201 -51.63 8.76 -30.30
C THR A 201 -51.53 9.74 -31.47
N VAL A 202 -50.50 9.59 -32.30
CA VAL A 202 -50.40 10.29 -33.59
C VAL A 202 -50.88 9.32 -34.65
N ASN A 203 -52.04 9.63 -35.23
CA ASN A 203 -52.46 9.08 -36.51
C ASN A 203 -52.69 10.25 -37.45
N SER A 204 -51.84 10.39 -38.46
CA SER A 204 -52.13 11.12 -39.70
C SER A 204 -51.21 10.59 -40.78
N GLN A 205 -51.83 9.88 -41.72
CA GLN A 205 -51.23 9.37 -42.93
C GLN A 205 -50.85 10.53 -43.87
N SER A 206 -49.64 10.53 -44.39
CA SER A 206 -49.41 10.97 -45.78
C SER A 206 -48.26 10.15 -46.35
N ALA A 207 -48.53 9.55 -47.50
CA ALA A 207 -47.67 8.62 -48.20
C ALA A 207 -46.58 9.34 -48.98
N LYS A 208 -45.36 8.76 -48.95
CA LYS A 208 -44.35 8.62 -50.00
C LYS A 208 -42.94 8.82 -49.41
N GLU A 209 -42.38 7.74 -48.88
CA GLU A 209 -40.93 7.47 -48.69
C GLU A 209 -40.81 6.16 -47.90
N SER A 210 -41.20 5.04 -48.50
CA SER A 210 -41.28 3.73 -47.82
C SER A 210 -40.12 2.79 -48.16
N ASP A 211 -39.04 3.28 -48.77
CA ASP A 211 -37.91 2.44 -49.21
C ASP A 211 -36.66 2.65 -48.31
N GLU A 212 -36.31 3.89 -47.94
CA GLU A 212 -35.12 4.17 -47.12
C GLU A 212 -35.27 3.81 -45.63
N SER A 213 -36.50 3.80 -45.09
CA SER A 213 -36.74 3.54 -43.66
C SER A 213 -36.59 2.06 -43.28
N GLU A 214 -36.84 1.14 -44.20
CA GLU A 214 -36.65 -0.31 -43.96
C GLU A 214 -35.16 -0.68 -44.02
N ASP A 215 -34.39 -0.04 -44.89
CA ASP A 215 -32.94 -0.23 -45.01
C ASP A 215 -32.20 0.21 -43.74
N LEU A 216 -32.59 1.34 -43.15
CA LEU A 216 -31.98 1.80 -41.89
C LEU A 216 -32.28 0.85 -40.72
N ARG A 217 -33.52 0.33 -40.64
CA ARG A 217 -33.95 -0.64 -39.62
C ARG A 217 -33.21 -1.97 -39.77
N THR A 218 -33.03 -2.41 -41.01
CA THR A 218 -32.29 -3.64 -41.34
C THR A 218 -30.80 -3.47 -41.03
N CYS A 219 -30.21 -2.32 -41.38
CA CYS A 219 -28.82 -1.98 -41.06
C CYS A 219 -28.55 -1.97 -39.54
N LEU A 220 -29.45 -1.35 -38.77
CA LEU A 220 -29.39 -1.36 -37.30
C LEU A 220 -29.46 -2.78 -36.74
N THR A 221 -30.38 -3.61 -37.25
CA THR A 221 -30.51 -5.02 -36.83
C THR A 221 -29.22 -5.80 -37.08
N VAL A 222 -28.62 -5.66 -38.28
CA VAL A 222 -27.35 -6.30 -38.63
C VAL A 222 -26.20 -5.83 -37.72
N MET A 223 -26.17 -4.55 -37.34
CA MET A 223 -25.17 -4.04 -36.40
C MET A 223 -25.35 -4.62 -34.99
N PHE A 224 -26.60 -4.74 -34.51
CA PHE A 224 -26.89 -5.36 -33.22
C PHE A 224 -26.58 -6.85 -33.20
N GLU A 225 -26.91 -7.61 -34.25
CA GLU A 225 -26.57 -9.03 -34.35
C GLU A 225 -25.05 -9.26 -34.34
N LYS A 226 -24.30 -8.44 -35.10
CA LYS A 226 -22.83 -8.46 -35.07
C LYS A 226 -22.27 -8.15 -33.68
N PHE A 227 -22.91 -7.23 -32.96
CA PHE A 227 -22.54 -6.89 -31.59
C PHE A 227 -22.80 -8.05 -30.62
N LEU A 228 -23.98 -8.67 -30.66
CA LEU A 228 -24.33 -9.83 -29.83
C LEU A 228 -23.39 -11.01 -30.11
N ALA A 229 -23.17 -11.33 -31.39
CA ALA A 229 -22.24 -12.39 -31.78
C ALA A 229 -20.79 -12.12 -31.30
N ARG A 230 -20.37 -10.85 -31.26
CA ARG A 230 -19.07 -10.46 -30.69
C ARG A 230 -19.03 -10.62 -29.17
N MET A 231 -20.12 -10.27 -28.48
CA MET A 231 -20.22 -10.47 -27.03
C MET A 231 -20.16 -11.96 -26.67
N ASP A 232 -20.88 -12.82 -27.37
CA ASP A 232 -20.87 -14.26 -27.10
C ASP A 232 -19.49 -14.87 -27.32
N LYS A 233 -18.81 -14.51 -28.43
CA LYS A 233 -17.43 -14.91 -28.68
C LYS A 233 -16.49 -14.48 -27.56
N ASN A 234 -16.65 -13.25 -27.05
CA ASN A 234 -15.85 -12.76 -25.92
C ASN A 234 -16.12 -13.53 -24.64
N PHE A 235 -17.38 -13.86 -24.34
CA PHE A 235 -17.75 -14.60 -23.14
C PHE A 235 -17.19 -16.04 -23.16
N ILE A 236 -17.36 -16.75 -24.28
CA ILE A 236 -16.80 -18.09 -24.49
C ILE A 236 -15.28 -18.06 -24.32
N THR A 237 -14.62 -17.11 -24.98
CA THR A 237 -13.15 -16.95 -24.89
C THR A 237 -12.71 -16.62 -23.46
N GLN A 238 -13.46 -15.77 -22.75
CA GLN A 238 -13.15 -15.43 -21.37
C GLN A 238 -13.29 -16.65 -20.45
N GLN A 239 -14.33 -17.45 -20.64
CA GLN A 239 -14.56 -18.66 -19.87
C GLN A 239 -13.46 -19.71 -20.12
N GLN A 240 -13.11 -19.96 -21.38
CA GLN A 240 -12.00 -20.85 -21.73
C GLN A 240 -10.66 -20.35 -21.17
N ASN A 241 -10.41 -19.03 -21.20
CA ASN A 241 -9.19 -18.46 -20.60
C ASN A 241 -9.15 -18.61 -19.08
N LYS A 242 -10.29 -18.50 -18.37
CA LYS A 242 -10.37 -18.78 -16.94
C LYS A 242 -10.03 -20.24 -16.65
N GLU A 243 -10.62 -21.16 -17.41
CA GLU A 243 -10.35 -22.60 -17.28
C GLU A 243 -8.88 -22.92 -17.57
N ARG A 244 -8.31 -22.35 -18.64
CA ARG A 244 -6.89 -22.55 -18.99
C ARG A 244 -5.96 -22.10 -17.87
N ARG A 245 -6.17 -20.88 -17.33
CA ARG A 245 -5.37 -20.37 -16.19
C ARG A 245 -5.51 -21.24 -14.95
N HIS A 246 -6.72 -21.77 -14.71
CA HIS A 246 -6.95 -22.70 -13.61
C HIS A 246 -6.15 -23.99 -13.80
N LYS A 247 -6.20 -24.59 -15.00
CA LYS A 247 -5.41 -25.79 -15.36
C LYS A 247 -3.91 -25.55 -15.22
N GLU A 248 -3.40 -24.43 -15.76
CA GLU A 248 -1.99 -24.02 -15.63
C GLU A 248 -1.59 -23.88 -14.15
N LYS A 249 -2.43 -23.22 -13.33
CA LYS A 249 -2.18 -23.08 -11.89
C LYS A 249 -2.13 -24.42 -11.17
N MET A 250 -3.01 -25.36 -11.51
CA MET A 250 -2.99 -26.71 -10.94
C MET A 250 -1.75 -27.49 -11.35
N ALA A 251 -1.33 -27.38 -12.62
CA ALA A 251 -0.12 -28.02 -13.12
C ALA A 251 1.14 -27.50 -12.40
N ILE A 252 1.24 -26.18 -12.20
CA ILE A 252 2.34 -25.58 -11.42
C ILE A 252 2.36 -26.14 -10.00
N ARG A 253 1.22 -26.18 -9.31
CA ARG A 253 1.14 -26.70 -7.94
C ARG A 253 1.51 -28.19 -7.86
N GLN A 254 1.12 -28.97 -8.85
CA GLN A 254 1.50 -30.37 -8.95
C GLN A 254 3.01 -30.53 -9.14
N SER A 255 3.62 -29.75 -10.04
CA SER A 255 5.06 -29.76 -10.25
C SER A 255 5.84 -29.34 -9.01
N GLU A 256 5.33 -28.35 -8.26
CA GLU A 256 5.90 -27.90 -6.99
C GLU A 256 5.88 -29.00 -5.93
N LEU A 257 4.75 -29.69 -5.79
CA LEU A 257 4.63 -30.83 -4.88
C LEU A 257 5.59 -31.97 -5.24
N GLU A 258 5.79 -32.23 -6.54
CA GLU A 258 6.74 -33.23 -6.99
C GLU A 258 8.18 -32.86 -6.64
N LEU A 259 8.56 -31.59 -6.82
CA LEU A 259 9.88 -31.08 -6.42
C LEU A 259 10.09 -31.19 -4.91
N GLN A 260 9.07 -30.84 -4.10
CA GLN A 260 9.14 -30.99 -2.64
C GLN A 260 9.35 -32.46 -2.22
N LYS A 261 8.68 -33.41 -2.88
CA LYS A 261 8.90 -34.85 -2.65
C LYS A 261 10.33 -35.28 -2.97
N LYS A 262 10.86 -34.87 -4.13
CA LYS A 262 12.25 -35.17 -4.52
C LYS A 262 13.24 -34.57 -3.52
N LEU A 263 13.00 -33.34 -3.07
CA LEU A 263 13.84 -32.67 -2.07
C LEU A 263 13.83 -33.41 -0.73
N PHE A 264 12.66 -33.86 -0.28
CA PHE A 264 12.54 -34.64 0.95
C PHE A 264 13.33 -35.95 0.86
N LYS A 265 13.19 -36.68 -0.25
CA LYS A 265 13.95 -37.92 -0.51
C LYS A 265 15.46 -37.69 -0.51
N LEU A 266 15.94 -36.59 -1.10
CA LEU A 266 17.36 -36.23 -1.06
C LEU A 266 17.85 -35.92 0.35
N LYS A 267 17.04 -35.23 1.17
CA LYS A 267 17.38 -34.97 2.58
C LYS A 267 17.49 -36.28 3.36
N GLU A 268 16.56 -37.21 3.15
CA GLU A 268 16.58 -38.53 3.78
C GLU A 268 17.85 -39.31 3.41
N GLN A 269 18.19 -39.39 2.12
CA GLN A 269 19.42 -40.04 1.64
C GLN A 269 20.67 -39.39 2.24
N LYS A 270 20.72 -38.05 2.30
CA LYS A 270 21.84 -37.32 2.91
C LYS A 270 22.00 -37.64 4.39
N MET A 271 20.90 -37.75 5.13
CA MET A 271 20.93 -38.12 6.55
C MET A 271 21.40 -39.57 6.75
N ALA A 272 20.93 -40.49 5.90
CA ALA A 272 21.38 -41.89 5.93
C ALA A 272 22.89 -42.01 5.66
N LEU A 273 23.41 -41.27 4.68
CA LEU A 273 24.84 -41.26 4.38
C LEU A 273 25.66 -40.73 5.56
N LYS A 274 25.24 -39.61 6.16
CA LYS A 274 25.91 -39.07 7.35
C LYS A 274 25.92 -40.06 8.51
N LYS A 275 24.80 -40.78 8.73
CA LYS A 275 24.72 -41.82 9.76
C LYS A 275 25.71 -42.95 9.47
N SER A 276 25.80 -43.41 8.23
CA SER A 276 26.75 -44.45 7.81
C SER A 276 28.21 -43.99 7.98
N GLN A 277 28.54 -42.76 7.59
CA GLN A 277 29.88 -42.18 7.78
C GLN A 277 30.27 -42.11 9.25
N LEU A 278 29.34 -41.70 10.12
CA LEU A 278 29.57 -41.64 11.56
C LEU A 278 29.87 -43.02 12.16
N LEU A 279 29.11 -44.04 11.76
CA LEU A 279 29.33 -45.42 12.20
C LEU A 279 30.68 -45.95 11.74
N ALA A 280 31.06 -45.71 10.48
CA ALA A 280 32.36 -46.11 9.96
C ALA A 280 33.51 -45.39 10.70
N ALA A 281 33.39 -44.09 10.96
CA ALA A 281 34.39 -43.34 11.72
C ALA A 281 34.55 -43.88 13.15
N ALA A 282 33.44 -44.22 13.82
CA ALA A 282 33.47 -44.82 15.15
C ALA A 282 34.18 -46.19 15.15
N GLN A 283 33.94 -47.03 14.14
CA GLN A 283 34.63 -48.31 13.98
C GLN A 283 36.15 -48.13 13.77
N HIS A 284 36.56 -47.17 12.94
CA HIS A 284 37.98 -46.87 12.73
C HIS A 284 38.68 -46.39 14.01
N VAL A 285 38.01 -45.59 14.84
CA VAL A 285 38.56 -45.17 16.14
C VAL A 285 38.70 -46.35 17.10
N HIS A 286 37.73 -47.26 17.11
CA HIS A 286 37.77 -48.45 17.97
C HIS A 286 38.93 -49.39 17.60
N LEU A 287 39.17 -49.63 16.30
CA LEU A 287 40.25 -50.48 15.80
C LEU A 287 41.66 -49.90 16.00
N ASN A 288 41.79 -48.58 16.20
CA ASN A 288 43.08 -47.91 16.44
C ASN A 288 43.42 -47.78 17.94
N MET A 289 42.53 -48.20 18.84
CA MET A 289 42.73 -48.18 20.30
C MET A 289 42.95 -49.56 20.92
N GLU A 290 42.88 -50.63 20.14
CA GLU A 290 43.35 -51.98 20.48
C GLU A 290 44.77 -52.21 19.91
#